data_AF-A0A9N9JNR0-F1
#
_entry.id   AF-A0A9N9JNR0-F1
#
_cell.length_a   1.000
_cell.length_b   1.000
_cell.length_c   1.000
_cell.angle_alpha   90.00
_cell.angle_beta   90.00
_cell.angle_gamma   90.00
#
_symmetry.space_group_name_H-M   'P 1'
#
loop_
_entity.id
_entity.type
_entity.pdbx_description
1 polymer ?
#
loop_
_entity_poly.entity_id
_entity_poly.type
_entity_poly.pdbx_seq_one_letter_code
_entity_poly.pdbx_strand_id
1 'polypeptide(L)'
;MTKAKLVNNLGSIARLGTKNFIEALQSSADISMIGQFGVGFYSAYLVANRVQVITKHNDDKQYIWKSSASRSFTIARDTNNEPIGRGTLIKLFLKEVQLEYLEEHRIREKVEKDEENDKEKIKTVEIEELNKTKPIWKRNSDDIKHEEYAIFYKSLTNDWEKQLAVRHFSVEDNCEDLIPEYLNFIKEIVNSEDLPLNISREMLQQNKILRVIRKNIVKKCIELFSEIAKDRGNFAKFYEAFSKNIKLRIHEDSQNRYKLAEFLRYYSTKSTDELTSLKDYITCMPEKQKEIYYIIGENLLLMTDPIDEYTVSQLKEYDGKKLVYITKEGLEIDKDKKEKKLRKEEIRKYDYLCKQIKEILGDDVLVSNRISVSPCVLVTGQY
;
A
#
# COMPACT_ATOMS: atom_id res chain seq x y z
N MET A 1 -19.50 -29.74 -21.56
CA MET A 1 -18.60 -29.97 -22.71
C MET A 1 -19.15 -31.13 -23.54
N THR A 2 -19.04 -31.08 -24.86
CA THR A 2 -19.38 -32.21 -25.75
C THR A 2 -18.30 -33.30 -25.66
N LYS A 3 -18.55 -34.52 -26.14
CA LYS A 3 -17.55 -35.60 -26.22
C LYS A 3 -16.27 -35.17 -26.95
N ALA A 4 -16.39 -34.46 -28.07
CA ALA A 4 -15.24 -33.96 -28.83
C ALA A 4 -14.38 -32.97 -28.01
N LYS A 5 -15.02 -31.99 -27.34
CA LYS A 5 -14.37 -31.07 -26.42
C LYS A 5 -13.69 -31.77 -25.23
N LEU A 6 -14.23 -32.87 -24.70
CA LEU A 6 -13.56 -33.65 -23.65
C LEU A 6 -12.22 -34.24 -24.15
N VAL A 7 -12.21 -34.84 -25.35
CA VAL A 7 -10.98 -35.39 -25.95
C VAL A 7 -9.98 -34.27 -26.26
N ASN A 8 -10.45 -33.23 -26.95
CA ASN A 8 -9.56 -32.21 -27.51
C ASN A 8 -9.05 -31.21 -26.46
N ASN A 9 -9.81 -30.92 -25.39
CA ASN A 9 -9.41 -29.91 -24.42
C ASN A 9 -8.95 -30.51 -23.09
N LEU A 10 -9.64 -31.52 -22.53
CA LEU A 10 -9.19 -32.18 -21.28
C LEU A 10 -8.18 -33.30 -21.52
N GLY A 11 -8.21 -33.92 -22.70
CA GLY A 11 -7.31 -35.01 -23.07
C GLY A 11 -5.96 -34.55 -23.64
N SER A 12 -5.77 -33.25 -23.85
CA SER A 12 -4.56 -32.68 -24.45
C SER A 12 -3.93 -31.65 -23.52
N ILE A 13 -2.65 -31.84 -23.18
CA ILE A 13 -1.89 -30.86 -22.40
C ILE A 13 -1.71 -29.58 -23.22
N ALA A 14 -1.83 -28.42 -22.57
CA ALA A 14 -1.65 -27.10 -23.18
C ALA A 14 -2.64 -26.77 -24.31
N ARG A 15 -3.81 -27.42 -24.35
CA ARG A 15 -4.88 -27.11 -25.30
C ARG A 15 -6.05 -26.43 -24.60
N LEU A 16 -6.37 -25.21 -25.02
CA LEU A 16 -7.24 -24.30 -24.28
C LEU A 16 -8.55 -24.04 -25.03
N GLY A 17 -9.68 -24.37 -24.40
CA GLY A 17 -11.01 -24.00 -24.92
C GLY A 17 -11.29 -22.50 -24.82
N THR A 18 -10.72 -21.82 -23.82
CA THR A 18 -10.93 -20.39 -23.54
C THR A 18 -10.32 -19.50 -24.62
N LYS A 19 -9.13 -19.81 -25.13
CA LYS A 19 -8.43 -19.03 -26.17
C LYS A 19 -9.21 -19.11 -27.48
N ASN A 20 -9.60 -20.31 -27.88
CA ASN A 20 -10.41 -20.51 -29.08
C ASN A 20 -11.79 -19.83 -28.96
N PHE A 21 -12.33 -19.71 -27.74
CA PHE A 21 -13.58 -19.00 -27.49
C PHE A 21 -13.41 -17.47 -27.60
N ILE A 22 -12.33 -16.91 -27.04
CA ILE A 22 -11.97 -15.50 -27.19
C ILE A 22 -11.69 -15.15 -28.65
N GLU A 23 -10.94 -15.98 -29.38
CA GLU A 23 -10.66 -15.78 -30.82
C GLU A 23 -11.91 -15.85 -31.69
N ALA A 24 -12.89 -16.69 -31.31
CA ALA A 24 -14.17 -16.81 -32.02
C ALA A 24 -15.13 -15.65 -31.73
N LEU A 25 -14.95 -14.95 -30.61
CA LEU A 25 -15.70 -13.75 -30.26
C LEU A 25 -15.01 -12.53 -30.89
N GLN A 26 -15.38 -12.22 -32.12
CA GLN A 26 -15.00 -10.96 -32.76
C GLN A 26 -15.69 -9.79 -32.02
N SER A 27 -14.99 -9.24 -31.01
CA SER A 27 -15.13 -7.89 -30.46
C SER A 27 -16.56 -7.33 -30.32
N SER A 28 -17.33 -7.72 -29.28
CA SER A 28 -18.44 -6.90 -28.78
C SER A 28 -19.03 -7.32 -27.42
N ALA A 29 -18.32 -8.09 -26.59
CA ALA A 29 -18.86 -8.53 -25.31
C ALA A 29 -17.82 -8.39 -24.20
N ASP A 30 -18.21 -7.75 -23.09
CA ASP A 30 -17.45 -7.64 -21.84
C ASP A 30 -17.30 -9.02 -21.19
N ILE A 31 -16.45 -9.86 -21.78
CA ILE A 31 -16.21 -11.22 -21.35
C ILE A 31 -14.79 -11.31 -20.79
N SER A 32 -14.70 -11.13 -19.48
CA SER A 32 -13.46 -11.33 -18.71
C SER A 32 -13.30 -12.84 -18.42
N MET A 33 -12.40 -13.52 -19.14
CA MET A 33 -12.07 -14.94 -18.92
C MET A 33 -10.65 -15.12 -18.39
N ILE A 34 -10.51 -15.96 -17.37
CA ILE A 34 -9.22 -16.27 -16.73
C ILE A 34 -8.72 -17.64 -17.21
N GLY A 35 -7.40 -17.76 -17.43
CA GLY A 35 -6.76 -19.05 -17.72
C GLY A 35 -6.29 -19.16 -19.16
N GLN A 36 -4.99 -18.94 -19.43
CA GLN A 36 -4.41 -18.97 -20.78
C GLN A 36 -3.48 -20.16 -21.05
N PHE A 37 -3.04 -20.88 -20.00
CA PHE A 37 -1.97 -21.89 -20.14
C PHE A 37 -2.45 -23.30 -20.49
N GLY A 38 -3.69 -23.66 -20.17
CA GLY A 38 -4.25 -24.98 -20.51
C GLY A 38 -3.66 -26.14 -19.71
N VAL A 39 -3.07 -25.84 -18.56
CA VAL A 39 -2.48 -26.83 -17.63
C VAL A 39 -3.16 -26.86 -16.26
N GLY A 40 -3.90 -25.82 -15.90
CA GLY A 40 -4.50 -25.65 -14.56
C GLY A 40 -5.45 -26.77 -14.16
N PHE A 41 -6.13 -27.43 -15.10
CA PHE A 41 -6.98 -28.59 -14.78
C PHE A 41 -6.19 -29.74 -14.11
N TYR A 42 -4.93 -29.95 -14.51
CA TYR A 42 -4.12 -31.05 -14.01
C TYR A 42 -3.56 -30.79 -12.60
N SER A 43 -3.64 -29.55 -12.07
CA SER A 43 -3.28 -29.29 -10.67
C SER A 43 -4.19 -30.02 -9.69
N ALA A 44 -5.39 -30.45 -10.12
CA ALA A 44 -6.28 -31.31 -9.34
C ALA A 44 -5.59 -32.60 -8.86
N TYR A 45 -4.59 -33.11 -9.59
CA TYR A 45 -3.84 -34.31 -9.21
C TYR A 45 -2.75 -34.07 -8.15
N LEU A 46 -2.50 -32.81 -7.77
CA LEU A 46 -1.69 -32.51 -6.58
C LEU A 46 -2.36 -33.10 -5.34
N VAL A 47 -3.69 -32.97 -5.24
CA VAL A 47 -4.48 -33.43 -4.09
C VAL A 47 -5.25 -34.74 -4.33
N ALA A 48 -5.56 -35.07 -5.58
CA ALA A 48 -6.37 -36.23 -5.94
C ALA A 48 -5.56 -37.36 -6.62
N ASN A 49 -5.88 -38.61 -6.29
CA ASN A 49 -5.39 -39.81 -6.99
C ASN A 49 -6.14 -40.07 -8.30
N ARG A 50 -7.40 -39.66 -8.37
CA ARG A 50 -8.26 -39.81 -9.55
C ARG A 50 -9.17 -38.62 -9.67
N VAL A 51 -9.41 -38.20 -10.91
CA VAL A 51 -10.38 -37.14 -11.24
C VAL A 51 -11.43 -37.73 -12.17
N GLN A 52 -12.69 -37.43 -11.87
CA GLN A 52 -13.83 -37.76 -12.72
C GLN A 52 -14.58 -36.48 -13.07
N VAL A 53 -14.81 -36.28 -14.37
CA VAL A 53 -15.53 -35.12 -14.90
C VAL A 53 -16.81 -35.61 -15.56
N ILE A 54 -17.94 -35.24 -14.99
CA ILE A 54 -19.27 -35.52 -15.55
C ILE A 54 -19.76 -34.23 -16.20
N THR A 55 -20.15 -34.27 -17.46
CA THR A 55 -20.51 -33.04 -18.17
C THR A 55 -21.67 -33.24 -19.14
N LYS A 56 -22.53 -32.22 -19.24
CA LYS A 56 -23.63 -32.13 -20.21
C LYS A 56 -23.55 -30.79 -20.93
N HIS A 57 -23.42 -30.86 -22.25
CA HIS A 57 -23.62 -29.72 -23.14
C HIS A 57 -25.01 -29.76 -23.73
N ASN A 58 -25.60 -28.61 -24.12
CA ASN A 58 -26.92 -28.61 -24.75
C ASN A 58 -26.92 -29.45 -26.03
N ASP A 59 -25.89 -29.26 -26.86
CA ASP A 59 -25.73 -29.93 -28.16
C ASP A 59 -25.20 -31.38 -28.10
N ASP A 60 -25.08 -31.98 -26.91
CA ASP A 60 -24.58 -33.35 -26.79
C ASP A 60 -25.17 -34.07 -25.57
N LYS A 61 -24.94 -35.38 -25.48
CA LYS A 61 -25.35 -36.23 -24.37
C LYS A 61 -24.47 -35.99 -23.14
N GLN A 62 -24.86 -36.55 -22.00
CA GLN A 62 -24.04 -36.56 -20.79
C GLN A 62 -22.92 -37.59 -20.92
N TYR A 63 -21.70 -37.20 -20.60
CA TYR A 63 -20.52 -38.07 -20.62
C TYR A 63 -19.76 -37.99 -19.30
N ILE A 64 -19.09 -39.09 -18.98
CA ILE A 64 -18.14 -39.21 -17.90
C ILE A 64 -16.74 -39.36 -18.50
N TRP A 65 -15.85 -38.44 -18.14
CA TRP A 65 -14.42 -38.55 -18.36
C TRP A 65 -13.73 -38.98 -17.05
N LYS A 66 -12.79 -39.93 -17.11
CA LYS A 66 -12.02 -40.40 -15.94
C LYS A 66 -10.55 -40.52 -16.28
N SER A 67 -9.69 -40.06 -15.37
CA SER A 67 -8.25 -40.34 -15.41
C SER A 67 -7.64 -40.31 -14.00
N SER A 68 -6.58 -41.09 -13.81
CA SER A 68 -5.76 -41.14 -12.60
C SER A 68 -4.38 -40.53 -12.82
N ALA A 69 -4.28 -39.48 -13.65
CA ALA A 69 -3.02 -38.89 -14.12
C ALA A 69 -2.06 -39.87 -14.84
N SER A 70 -2.56 -41.01 -15.27
CA SER A 70 -1.83 -41.87 -16.21
C SER A 70 -1.83 -41.23 -17.60
N ARG A 71 -0.99 -41.71 -18.52
CA ARG A 71 -0.93 -41.25 -19.93
C ARG A 71 -2.23 -41.48 -20.72
N SER A 72 -3.28 -41.98 -20.08
CA SER A 72 -4.56 -42.34 -20.69
C SER A 72 -5.74 -41.81 -19.88
N PHE A 73 -6.86 -41.63 -20.56
CA PHE A 73 -8.15 -41.33 -19.96
C PHE A 73 -9.24 -42.16 -20.64
N THR A 74 -10.39 -42.27 -19.99
CA THR A 74 -11.55 -42.96 -20.55
C THR A 74 -12.73 -42.00 -20.65
N ILE A 75 -13.55 -42.17 -21.69
CA ILE A 75 -14.80 -41.42 -21.86
C ILE A 75 -15.93 -42.42 -22.12
N ALA A 76 -16.95 -42.37 -21.29
CA ALA A 76 -18.16 -43.18 -21.43
C ALA A 76 -19.40 -42.28 -21.41
N ARG A 77 -20.50 -42.75 -22.01
CA ARG A 77 -21.81 -42.11 -21.84
C ARG A 77 -22.24 -42.31 -20.39
N ASP A 78 -22.76 -41.26 -19.77
CA ASP A 78 -23.32 -41.38 -18.43
C ASP A 78 -24.74 -41.94 -18.50
N THR A 79 -24.96 -43.08 -17.86
CA THR A 79 -26.27 -43.73 -17.74
C THR A 79 -26.69 -43.95 -16.30
N ASN A 80 -25.79 -43.70 -15.35
CA ASN A 80 -25.93 -44.18 -13.97
C ASN A 80 -26.02 -43.04 -12.95
N ASN A 81 -25.51 -41.84 -13.27
CA ASN A 81 -25.68 -40.67 -12.41
C ASN A 81 -26.92 -39.88 -12.82
N GLU A 82 -27.38 -39.02 -11.91
CA GLU A 82 -28.48 -38.09 -12.18
C GLU A 82 -28.16 -37.20 -13.40
N PRO A 83 -29.15 -36.92 -14.26
CA PRO A 83 -28.98 -36.01 -15.37
C PRO A 83 -28.64 -34.61 -14.88
N ILE A 84 -27.46 -34.10 -15.24
CA ILE A 84 -27.11 -32.70 -15.04
C ILE A 84 -27.68 -31.91 -16.22
N GLY A 85 -28.59 -30.96 -15.99
CA GLY A 85 -29.27 -30.24 -17.08
C GLY A 85 -28.30 -29.55 -18.05
N ARG A 86 -27.35 -28.78 -17.51
CA ARG A 86 -26.23 -28.16 -18.25
C ARG A 86 -25.06 -27.94 -17.30
N GLY A 87 -23.83 -28.11 -17.80
CA GLY A 87 -22.61 -27.78 -17.06
C GLY A 87 -21.68 -28.96 -16.85
N THR A 88 -20.90 -28.90 -15.77
CA THR A 88 -19.87 -29.89 -15.46
C THR A 88 -19.77 -30.07 -13.95
N LEU A 89 -19.68 -31.33 -13.51
CA LEU A 89 -19.41 -31.74 -12.13
C LEU A 89 -18.05 -32.43 -12.11
N ILE A 90 -17.16 -31.97 -11.21
CA ILE A 90 -15.82 -32.53 -11.03
C ILE A 90 -15.78 -33.27 -9.69
N LYS A 91 -15.51 -34.58 -9.71
CA LYS A 91 -15.29 -35.40 -8.53
C LYS A 91 -13.79 -35.63 -8.35
N LEU A 92 -13.26 -35.17 -7.22
CA LEU A 92 -11.87 -35.38 -6.82
C LEU A 92 -11.82 -36.54 -5.84
N PHE A 93 -11.09 -37.61 -6.18
CA PHE A 93 -10.82 -38.71 -5.26
C PHE A 93 -9.49 -38.41 -4.58
N LEU A 94 -9.58 -37.79 -3.40
CA LEU A 94 -8.42 -37.28 -2.65
C LEU A 94 -7.44 -38.39 -2.27
N LYS A 95 -6.16 -38.01 -2.15
CA LYS A 95 -5.12 -38.84 -1.53
C LYS A 95 -5.41 -39.00 -0.04
N GLU A 96 -4.98 -40.11 0.55
CA GLU A 96 -5.16 -40.37 2.00
C GLU A 96 -4.53 -39.28 2.87
N VAL A 97 -3.42 -38.70 2.43
CA VAL A 97 -2.72 -37.60 3.12
C VAL A 97 -3.33 -36.22 2.85
N GLN A 98 -4.41 -36.12 2.08
CA GLN A 98 -5.05 -34.86 1.68
C GLN A 98 -6.52 -34.81 2.14
N LEU A 99 -6.90 -35.64 3.10
CA LEU A 99 -8.26 -35.68 3.63
C LEU A 99 -8.64 -34.42 4.43
N GLU A 100 -7.66 -33.60 4.81
CA GLU A 100 -7.88 -32.28 5.40
C GLU A 100 -8.79 -31.37 4.53
N TYR A 101 -8.79 -31.54 3.20
CA TYR A 101 -9.66 -30.77 2.31
C TYR A 101 -11.14 -31.20 2.37
N LEU A 102 -11.49 -32.22 3.15
CA LEU A 102 -12.88 -32.58 3.48
C LEU A 102 -13.39 -31.83 4.71
N GLU A 103 -12.49 -31.22 5.48
CA GLU A 103 -12.85 -30.53 6.72
C GLU A 103 -13.43 -29.15 6.39
N GLU A 104 -14.60 -28.85 6.94
CA GLU A 104 -15.35 -27.62 6.64
C GLU A 104 -14.53 -26.35 6.88
N HIS A 105 -13.75 -26.31 7.97
CA HIS A 105 -12.92 -25.16 8.32
C HIS A 105 -11.74 -24.93 7.36
N ARG A 106 -11.30 -25.95 6.61
CA ARG A 106 -10.25 -25.81 5.57
C ARG A 106 -10.84 -25.27 4.27
N ILE A 107 -12.13 -25.54 4.02
CA ILE A 107 -12.88 -25.03 2.87
C ILE A 107 -13.40 -23.61 3.12
N ARG A 108 -13.80 -23.32 4.37
CA ARG A 108 -14.21 -21.98 4.84
C ARG A 108 -12.99 -21.23 5.39
N GLU A 109 -12.34 -20.42 4.58
CA GLU A 109 -11.34 -19.49 5.11
C GLU A 109 -12.05 -18.35 5.86
N LYS A 110 -11.77 -18.21 7.17
CA LYS A 110 -12.27 -17.16 8.10
C LYS A 110 -13.75 -16.76 7.92
N VAL A 111 -14.66 -17.56 8.48
CA VAL A 111 -15.97 -17.08 8.92
C VAL A 111 -16.02 -17.28 10.43
N GLU A 112 -16.16 -16.19 11.19
CA GLU A 112 -16.30 -16.24 12.65
C GLU A 112 -17.47 -17.15 13.02
N LYS A 113 -17.21 -18.06 13.95
CA LYS A 113 -18.21 -18.94 14.55
C LYS A 113 -19.01 -18.14 15.57
N ASP A 114 -20.30 -17.94 15.33
CA ASP A 114 -21.23 -17.73 16.43
C ASP A 114 -21.54 -19.09 17.09
N GLU A 115 -21.59 -19.09 18.41
CA GLU A 115 -21.63 -20.26 19.30
C GLU A 115 -22.75 -21.25 18.98
N GLU A 116 -22.41 -22.54 18.90
CA GLU A 116 -23.38 -23.63 18.75
C GLU A 116 -24.02 -23.99 20.09
N ASN A 117 -25.35 -24.02 20.10
CA ASN A 117 -26.17 -24.53 21.20
C ASN A 117 -26.58 -25.97 20.87
N ASP A 118 -26.05 -26.94 21.62
CA ASP A 118 -26.26 -28.37 21.44
C ASP A 118 -27.75 -28.77 21.57
N LYS A 119 -28.39 -29.11 20.44
CA LYS A 119 -29.50 -30.08 20.38
C LYS A 119 -29.45 -30.84 19.06
N GLU A 120 -29.42 -32.17 19.15
CA GLU A 120 -29.50 -33.10 18.02
C GLU A 120 -30.57 -32.67 17.00
N LYS A 121 -30.11 -32.30 15.80
CA LYS A 121 -30.96 -32.01 14.65
C LYS A 121 -30.50 -32.81 13.44
N ILE A 122 -31.49 -33.27 12.69
CA ILE A 122 -31.37 -33.85 11.35
C ILE A 122 -30.35 -33.03 10.54
N LYS A 123 -29.28 -33.68 10.05
CA LYS A 123 -28.25 -33.04 9.20
C LYS A 123 -28.91 -32.60 7.89
N THR A 124 -29.43 -31.38 7.88
CA THR A 124 -29.87 -30.72 6.66
C THR A 124 -28.63 -30.10 6.04
N VAL A 125 -28.26 -30.55 4.84
CA VAL A 125 -27.13 -29.94 4.11
C VAL A 125 -27.65 -28.63 3.51
N GLU A 126 -27.42 -27.52 4.20
CA GLU A 126 -27.72 -26.19 3.67
C GLU A 126 -26.60 -25.76 2.71
N ILE A 127 -26.98 -25.38 1.49
CA ILE A 127 -26.06 -24.80 0.51
C ILE A 127 -25.90 -23.32 0.86
N GLU A 128 -24.74 -22.94 1.39
CA GLU A 128 -24.42 -21.56 1.70
C GLU A 128 -23.57 -20.91 0.60
N GLU A 129 -23.94 -19.69 0.20
CA GLU A 129 -23.08 -18.83 -0.62
C GLU A 129 -22.00 -18.20 0.26
N LEU A 130 -20.74 -18.63 0.10
CA LEU A 130 -19.62 -18.11 0.89
C LEU A 130 -19.21 -16.68 0.47
N ASN A 131 -19.23 -16.38 -0.83
CA ASN A 131 -18.78 -15.10 -1.38
C ASN A 131 -19.92 -14.07 -1.49
N LYS A 132 -20.51 -13.68 -0.36
CA LYS A 132 -21.61 -12.69 -0.33
C LYS A 132 -21.15 -11.28 -0.74
N THR A 133 -19.86 -10.98 -0.60
CA THR A 133 -19.28 -9.66 -0.91
C THR A 133 -19.02 -9.52 -2.40
N LYS A 134 -19.81 -8.68 -3.08
CA LYS A 134 -19.59 -8.38 -4.50
C LYS A 134 -18.35 -7.49 -4.68
N PRO A 135 -17.55 -7.69 -5.74
CA PRO A 135 -16.42 -6.82 -6.05
C PRO A 135 -16.87 -5.37 -6.27
N ILE A 136 -16.57 -4.48 -5.31
CA ILE A 136 -16.94 -3.06 -5.45
C ILE A 136 -16.11 -2.34 -6.51
N TRP A 137 -14.88 -2.78 -6.79
CA TRP A 137 -14.02 -2.17 -7.83
C TRP A 137 -14.52 -2.40 -9.27
N LYS A 138 -15.51 -3.29 -9.47
CA LYS A 138 -16.15 -3.49 -10.79
C LYS A 138 -17.36 -2.58 -11.02
N ARG A 139 -17.82 -1.87 -9.98
CA ARG A 139 -18.93 -0.92 -10.07
C ARG A 139 -18.38 0.48 -10.35
N ASN A 140 -19.19 1.34 -10.96
CA ASN A 140 -18.85 2.75 -11.10
C ASN A 140 -18.68 3.38 -9.70
N SER A 141 -17.60 4.14 -9.50
CA SER A 141 -17.28 4.77 -8.22
C SER A 141 -18.39 5.68 -7.72
N ASP A 142 -19.09 6.36 -8.64
CA ASP A 142 -20.13 7.34 -8.33
C ASP A 142 -21.41 6.69 -7.79
N ASP A 143 -21.60 5.40 -8.08
CA ASP A 143 -22.76 4.60 -7.66
C ASP A 143 -22.53 3.84 -6.34
N ILE A 144 -21.36 4.01 -5.71
CA ILE A 144 -20.98 3.29 -4.49
C ILE A 144 -21.04 4.25 -3.30
N LYS A 145 -21.90 3.93 -2.34
CA LYS A 145 -22.03 4.74 -1.12
C LYS A 145 -20.85 4.52 -0.18
N HIS A 146 -20.60 5.51 0.68
CA HIS A 146 -19.49 5.42 1.63
C HIS A 146 -19.65 4.25 2.63
N GLU A 147 -20.88 3.92 3.02
CA GLU A 147 -21.18 2.76 3.86
C GLU A 147 -20.79 1.44 3.19
N GLU A 148 -20.93 1.32 1.88
CA GLU A 148 -20.56 0.12 1.14
C GLU A 148 -19.05 -0.08 1.13
N TYR A 149 -18.28 1.00 0.94
CA TYR A 149 -16.83 0.97 1.11
C TYR A 149 -16.43 0.61 2.55
N ALA A 150 -17.18 1.07 3.55
CA ALA A 150 -16.88 0.76 4.94
C ALA A 150 -17.13 -0.70 5.29
N ILE A 151 -18.26 -1.27 4.85
CA ILE A 151 -18.55 -2.70 5.00
C ILE A 151 -17.47 -3.52 4.31
N PHE A 152 -17.08 -3.12 3.10
CA PHE A 152 -16.03 -3.79 2.36
C PHE A 152 -14.68 -3.75 3.08
N TYR A 153 -14.25 -2.56 3.54
CA TYR A 153 -13.01 -2.40 4.29
C TYR A 153 -12.98 -3.33 5.50
N LYS A 154 -14.03 -3.32 6.32
CA LYS A 154 -14.15 -4.20 7.50
C LYS A 154 -14.06 -5.68 7.13
N SER A 155 -14.74 -6.09 6.07
CA SER A 155 -14.68 -7.48 5.59
C SER A 155 -13.30 -7.88 5.06
N LEU A 156 -12.52 -6.92 4.56
CA LEU A 156 -11.18 -7.14 4.03
C LEU A 156 -10.13 -7.22 5.14
N THR A 157 -10.24 -6.37 6.16
CA THR A 157 -9.20 -6.17 7.17
C THR A 157 -9.49 -6.85 8.50
N ASN A 158 -10.73 -7.31 8.71
CA ASN A 158 -11.27 -7.72 10.02
C ASN A 158 -11.20 -6.60 11.07
N ASP A 159 -11.20 -5.35 10.63
CA ASP A 159 -11.26 -4.17 11.50
C ASP A 159 -12.72 -3.87 11.88
N TRP A 160 -12.95 -3.46 13.12
CA TRP A 160 -14.27 -3.07 13.61
C TRP A 160 -14.59 -1.61 13.29
N GLU A 161 -13.56 -0.80 13.02
CA GLU A 161 -13.70 0.60 12.67
C GLU A 161 -13.84 0.80 11.16
N LYS A 162 -14.31 1.99 10.77
CA LYS A 162 -14.36 2.39 9.36
C LYS A 162 -13.00 2.98 8.97
N GLN A 163 -12.65 2.87 7.70
CA GLN A 163 -11.49 3.56 7.15
C GLN A 163 -11.61 5.08 7.33
N LEU A 164 -10.46 5.75 7.52
CA LEU A 164 -10.39 7.20 7.59
C LEU A 164 -10.72 7.86 6.24
N ALA A 165 -10.24 7.25 5.15
CA ALA A 165 -10.45 7.72 3.79
C ALA A 165 -10.36 6.56 2.80
N VAL A 166 -10.99 6.71 1.64
CA VAL A 166 -10.96 5.73 0.56
C VAL A 166 -10.74 6.44 -0.78
N ARG A 167 -9.97 5.81 -1.67
CA ARG A 167 -9.78 6.28 -3.05
C ARG A 167 -10.04 5.12 -3.99
N HIS A 168 -11.07 5.24 -4.82
CA HIS A 168 -11.32 4.34 -5.93
C HIS A 168 -10.76 4.96 -7.20
N PHE A 169 -9.92 4.23 -7.92
CA PHE A 169 -9.42 4.65 -9.22
C PHE A 169 -9.16 3.43 -10.10
N SER A 170 -9.27 3.63 -11.41
CA SER A 170 -8.87 2.65 -12.43
C SER A 170 -7.65 3.17 -13.17
N VAL A 171 -6.77 2.26 -13.57
CA VAL A 171 -5.61 2.53 -14.42
C VAL A 171 -5.63 1.47 -15.52
N GLU A 172 -5.47 1.88 -16.77
CA GLU A 172 -5.48 0.97 -17.92
C GLU A 172 -4.20 0.10 -18.02
N ASP A 173 -3.18 0.36 -17.19
CA ASP A 173 -1.90 -0.33 -17.20
C ASP A 173 -1.80 -1.43 -16.12
N ASN A 174 -1.19 -2.58 -16.46
CA ASN A 174 -1.15 -3.80 -15.63
C ASN A 174 -0.40 -3.59 -14.31
N CYS A 175 -0.82 -4.23 -13.21
CA CYS A 175 -0.40 -3.92 -11.83
C CYS A 175 0.15 -5.07 -10.98
N GLU A 176 1.41 -5.02 -10.48
CA GLU A 176 1.80 -5.68 -9.21
C GLU A 176 3.20 -5.19 -8.70
N ASP A 177 3.57 -5.52 -7.44
CA ASP A 177 4.71 -4.98 -6.66
C ASP A 177 4.62 -3.45 -6.40
N LEU A 178 3.53 -3.09 -5.75
CA LEU A 178 2.80 -1.84 -5.96
C LEU A 178 3.16 -0.75 -4.95
N ILE A 179 3.11 -1.12 -3.68
CA ILE A 179 3.20 -0.16 -2.59
C ILE A 179 4.64 -0.11 -2.11
N PRO A 180 5.29 1.07 -2.14
CA PRO A 180 6.51 1.30 -1.38
C PRO A 180 6.33 0.93 0.09
N GLU A 181 7.35 0.37 0.75
CA GLU A 181 7.29 -0.02 2.17
C GLU A 181 6.76 1.10 3.09
N TYR A 182 7.09 2.36 2.80
CA TYR A 182 6.61 3.50 3.57
C TYR A 182 5.08 3.75 3.48
N LEU A 183 4.38 3.19 2.50
CA LEU A 183 2.91 3.23 2.36
C LEU A 183 2.23 1.92 2.82
N ASN A 184 2.94 1.02 3.50
CA ASN A 184 2.42 -0.28 3.94
C ASN A 184 1.23 -0.19 4.95
N PHE A 185 0.95 1.00 5.48
CA PHE A 185 -0.26 1.24 6.26
C PHE A 185 -1.54 1.33 5.41
N ILE A 186 -1.41 1.54 4.09
CA ILE A 186 -2.55 1.56 3.17
C ILE A 186 -2.99 0.12 2.88
N LYS A 187 -4.27 -0.15 3.12
CA LYS A 187 -4.92 -1.41 2.71
C LYS A 187 -5.51 -1.21 1.33
N GLU A 188 -5.04 -1.99 0.36
CA GLU A 188 -5.48 -1.87 -1.03
C GLU A 188 -5.78 -3.24 -1.66
N ILE A 189 -6.59 -3.19 -2.71
CA ILE A 189 -6.79 -4.28 -3.65
C ILE A 189 -6.53 -3.71 -5.03
N VAL A 190 -5.66 -4.38 -5.77
CA VAL A 190 -5.39 -4.01 -7.15
C VAL A 190 -5.83 -5.16 -8.05
N ASN A 191 -6.76 -4.85 -8.94
CA ASN A 191 -7.29 -5.80 -9.90
C ASN A 191 -6.85 -5.38 -11.30
N SER A 192 -6.09 -6.25 -11.96
CA SER A 192 -5.61 -6.06 -13.33
C SER A 192 -6.00 -7.27 -14.17
N GLU A 193 -6.55 -7.03 -15.36
CA GLU A 193 -6.98 -8.13 -16.25
C GLU A 193 -5.78 -8.77 -16.99
N ASP A 194 -4.71 -7.99 -17.21
CA ASP A 194 -3.61 -8.38 -18.11
C ASP A 194 -2.26 -8.60 -17.40
N LEU A 195 -2.26 -9.28 -16.26
CA LEU A 195 -1.01 -9.53 -15.54
C LEU A 195 -0.16 -10.64 -16.18
N PRO A 196 1.14 -10.38 -16.46
CA PRO A 196 2.06 -11.40 -16.94
C PRO A 196 2.48 -12.32 -15.78
N LEU A 197 1.58 -13.23 -15.41
CA LEU A 197 1.83 -14.22 -14.37
C LEU A 197 2.75 -15.33 -14.90
N ASN A 198 3.57 -15.88 -14.02
CA ASN A 198 4.30 -17.10 -14.32
C ASN A 198 3.34 -18.30 -14.48
N ILE A 199 3.89 -19.46 -14.85
CA ILE A 199 3.09 -20.67 -15.09
C ILE A 199 2.34 -21.13 -13.82
N SER A 200 2.94 -20.96 -12.63
CA SER A 200 2.27 -21.32 -11.36
C SER A 200 1.16 -20.35 -10.97
N ARG A 201 1.12 -19.16 -11.55
CA ARG A 201 0.22 -18.05 -11.21
C ARG A 201 0.39 -17.50 -9.79
N GLU A 202 1.53 -17.78 -9.17
CA GLU A 202 1.85 -17.32 -7.82
C GLU A 202 2.82 -16.14 -7.81
N MET A 203 3.58 -15.96 -8.90
CA MET A 203 4.55 -14.88 -9.03
C MET A 203 4.39 -14.22 -10.38
N LEU A 204 4.62 -12.92 -10.43
CA LEU A 204 4.74 -12.23 -11.70
C LEU A 204 6.07 -12.54 -12.35
N GLN A 205 6.06 -12.50 -13.67
CA GLN A 205 7.31 -12.37 -14.42
C GLN A 205 7.76 -10.90 -14.35
N GLN A 206 9.00 -10.67 -13.92
CA GLN A 206 9.56 -9.33 -13.73
C GLN A 206 9.38 -8.49 -15.00
N ASN A 207 8.69 -7.35 -14.88
CA ASN A 207 8.42 -6.46 -16.00
C ASN A 207 8.66 -5.00 -15.62
N LYS A 208 9.08 -4.18 -16.60
CA LYS A 208 9.20 -2.72 -16.48
C LYS A 208 7.88 -2.05 -16.08
N ILE A 209 6.75 -2.72 -16.35
CA ILE A 209 5.40 -2.28 -16.01
C ILE A 209 5.22 -2.00 -14.51
N LEU A 210 5.85 -2.80 -13.62
CA LEU A 210 5.72 -2.68 -12.16
C LEU A 210 6.09 -1.26 -11.64
N ARG A 211 7.09 -0.63 -12.26
CA ARG A 211 7.53 0.73 -11.90
C ARG A 211 6.50 1.81 -12.26
N VAL A 212 5.70 1.60 -13.30
CA VAL A 212 4.71 2.58 -13.75
C VAL A 212 3.54 2.62 -12.77
N ILE A 213 3.06 1.46 -12.33
CA ILE A 213 1.92 1.42 -11.40
C ILE A 213 2.30 1.97 -10.05
N ARG A 214 3.48 1.61 -9.53
CA ARG A 214 3.97 2.17 -8.27
C ARG A 214 3.94 3.70 -8.29
N LYS A 215 4.36 4.33 -9.40
CA LYS A 215 4.27 5.79 -9.57
C LYS A 215 2.82 6.29 -9.56
N ASN A 216 1.90 5.58 -10.21
CA ASN A 216 0.49 5.94 -10.27
C ASN A 216 -0.19 5.83 -8.89
N ILE A 217 0.02 4.73 -8.17
CA ILE A 217 -0.47 4.55 -6.79
C ILE A 217 0.07 5.64 -5.90
N VAL A 218 1.39 5.84 -5.91
CA VAL A 218 2.04 6.85 -5.09
C VAL A 218 1.49 8.26 -5.36
N LYS A 219 1.21 8.59 -6.63
CA LYS A 219 0.55 9.84 -7.01
C LYS A 219 -0.87 9.92 -6.43
N LYS A 220 -1.67 8.86 -6.55
CA LYS A 220 -3.04 8.81 -6.01
C LYS A 220 -3.09 8.87 -4.49
N CYS A 221 -2.13 8.27 -3.80
CA CYS A 221 -2.00 8.41 -2.35
C CYS A 221 -1.69 9.85 -1.94
N ILE A 222 -0.81 10.56 -2.67
CA ILE A 222 -0.55 11.98 -2.38
C ILE A 222 -1.80 12.83 -2.62
N GLU A 223 -2.53 12.59 -3.72
CA GLU A 223 -3.80 13.28 -3.98
C GLU A 223 -4.80 13.06 -2.83
N LEU A 224 -4.90 11.82 -2.33
CA LEU A 224 -5.73 11.48 -1.17
C LEU A 224 -5.27 12.21 0.09
N PHE A 225 -3.96 12.27 0.37
CA PHE A 225 -3.44 13.00 1.52
C PHE A 225 -3.75 14.50 1.43
N SER A 226 -3.69 15.09 0.22
CA SER A 226 -4.13 16.47 -0.03
C SER A 226 -5.63 16.67 0.20
N GLU A 227 -6.46 15.68 -0.09
CA GLU A 227 -7.90 15.73 0.20
C GLU A 227 -8.17 15.63 1.70
N ILE A 228 -7.52 14.69 2.40
CA ILE A 228 -7.60 14.57 3.87
C ILE A 228 -7.15 15.89 4.53
N ALA A 229 -6.08 16.51 4.02
CA ALA A 229 -5.55 17.78 4.53
C ALA A 229 -6.52 18.97 4.46
N LYS A 230 -7.61 18.88 3.68
CA LYS A 230 -8.66 19.92 3.64
C LYS A 230 -9.53 19.92 4.89
N ASP A 231 -9.64 18.79 5.58
CA ASP A 231 -10.36 18.65 6.85
C ASP A 231 -9.35 18.60 8.00
N ARG A 232 -9.32 19.66 8.84
CA ARG A 232 -8.36 19.73 9.95
C ARG A 232 -8.50 18.59 10.95
N GLY A 233 -9.72 18.13 11.23
CA GLY A 233 -9.98 17.09 12.23
C GLY A 233 -9.50 15.72 11.74
N ASN A 234 -9.85 15.36 10.50
CA ASN A 234 -9.39 14.11 9.90
C ASN A 234 -7.88 14.13 9.62
N PHE A 235 -7.34 15.28 9.21
CA PHE A 235 -5.90 15.41 9.01
C PHE A 235 -5.11 15.31 10.31
N ALA A 236 -5.62 15.86 11.42
CA ALA A 236 -4.98 15.70 12.73
C ALA A 236 -4.88 14.21 13.12
N LYS A 237 -5.98 13.45 13.00
CA LYS A 237 -6.01 12.00 13.23
C LYS A 237 -5.06 11.24 12.31
N PHE A 238 -5.08 11.58 11.01
CA PHE A 238 -4.18 11.00 10.02
C PHE A 238 -2.70 11.25 10.37
N TYR A 239 -2.36 12.49 10.71
CA TYR A 239 -0.99 12.90 11.00
C TYR A 239 -0.50 12.30 12.32
N GLU A 240 -1.34 12.24 13.35
CA GLU A 240 -1.03 11.56 14.61
C GLU A 240 -0.66 10.09 14.37
N ALA A 241 -1.45 9.37 13.56
CA ALA A 241 -1.23 7.96 13.27
C ALA A 241 -0.03 7.71 12.33
N PHE A 242 0.17 8.57 11.31
CA PHE A 242 1.05 8.26 10.17
C PHE A 242 2.13 9.31 9.87
N SER A 243 2.34 10.30 10.75
CA SER A 243 3.41 11.32 10.58
C SER A 243 4.79 10.71 10.39
N LYS A 244 5.11 9.63 11.12
CA LYS A 244 6.38 8.89 10.97
C LYS A 244 6.55 8.32 9.55
N ASN A 245 5.50 7.79 8.94
CA ASN A 245 5.53 7.31 7.57
C ASN A 245 5.76 8.45 6.56
N ILE A 246 5.14 9.62 6.79
CA ILE A 246 5.36 10.81 5.95
C ILE A 246 6.81 11.30 6.05
N LYS A 247 7.35 11.38 7.27
CA LYS A 247 8.74 11.78 7.55
C LYS A 247 9.74 10.82 6.93
N LEU A 248 9.55 9.51 7.10
CA LEU A 248 10.35 8.47 6.43
C LEU A 248 10.34 8.64 4.91
N ARG A 249 9.17 8.93 4.35
CA ARG A 249 9.02 9.12 2.91
C ARG A 249 9.77 10.34 2.39
N ILE A 250 9.83 11.44 3.14
CA ILE A 250 10.62 12.62 2.76
C ILE A 250 12.12 12.27 2.70
N HIS A 251 12.58 11.34 3.55
CA HIS A 251 13.94 10.84 3.50
C HIS A 251 14.21 10.05 2.20
N GLU A 252 13.34 9.09 1.86
CA GLU A 252 13.56 8.13 0.76
C GLU A 252 13.11 8.61 -0.63
N ASP A 253 11.95 9.28 -0.74
CA ASP A 253 11.28 9.63 -2.01
C ASP A 253 11.71 11.03 -2.48
N SER A 254 12.88 11.09 -3.13
CA SER A 254 13.43 12.34 -3.67
C SER A 254 12.52 13.01 -4.70
N GLN A 255 11.69 12.24 -5.42
CA GLN A 255 10.82 12.78 -6.49
C GLN A 255 9.60 13.52 -5.92
N ASN A 256 9.00 13.02 -4.85
CA ASN A 256 7.80 13.61 -4.27
C ASN A 256 8.07 14.39 -2.97
N ARG A 257 9.32 14.45 -2.50
CA ARG A 257 9.75 15.09 -1.25
C ARG A 257 9.08 16.42 -0.96
N TYR A 258 9.09 17.34 -1.94
CA TYR A 258 8.54 18.68 -1.76
C TYR A 258 7.02 18.69 -1.59
N LYS A 259 6.29 17.83 -2.32
CA LYS A 259 4.84 17.66 -2.14
C LYS A 259 4.51 17.07 -0.77
N LEU A 260 5.35 16.17 -0.29
CA LEU A 260 5.17 15.54 1.03
C LEU A 260 5.47 16.50 2.17
N ALA A 261 6.43 17.40 1.97
CA ALA A 261 6.75 18.44 2.93
C ALA A 261 5.55 19.38 3.21
N GLU A 262 4.59 19.49 2.29
CA GLU A 262 3.34 20.24 2.51
C GLU A 262 2.46 19.61 3.61
N PHE A 263 2.61 18.31 3.88
CA PHE A 263 1.89 17.60 4.93
C PHE A 263 2.60 17.62 6.28
N LEU A 264 3.86 18.09 6.33
CA LEU A 264 4.56 18.20 7.60
C LEU A 264 3.87 19.22 8.50
N ARG A 265 3.76 18.85 9.77
CA ARG A 265 3.29 19.70 10.85
C ARG A 265 4.24 19.65 12.02
N TYR A 266 4.53 20.82 12.58
CA TYR A 266 5.44 21.01 13.70
C TYR A 266 4.86 22.02 14.67
N TYR A 267 5.24 21.92 15.94
CA TYR A 267 5.04 23.05 16.86
C TYR A 267 6.02 24.17 16.53
N SER A 268 5.66 25.40 16.84
CA SER A 268 6.53 26.55 16.67
C SER A 268 6.59 27.40 17.94
N THR A 269 7.55 28.31 17.99
CA THR A 269 7.67 29.25 19.12
C THR A 269 6.47 30.20 19.23
N LYS A 270 5.71 30.36 18.14
CA LYS A 270 4.48 31.16 18.08
C LYS A 270 3.22 30.30 18.24
N SER A 271 3.34 28.97 18.18
CA SER A 271 2.25 28.00 18.22
C SER A 271 2.73 26.76 18.96
N THR A 272 2.70 26.84 20.30
CA THR A 272 3.18 25.77 21.19
C THR A 272 2.16 24.65 21.36
N ASP A 273 0.87 24.98 21.23
CA ASP A 273 -0.23 24.07 21.55
C ASP A 273 -0.92 23.53 20.28
N GLU A 274 -0.64 24.14 19.12
CA GLU A 274 -1.20 23.72 17.84
C GLU A 274 -0.08 23.49 16.82
N LEU A 275 -0.20 22.36 16.12
CA LEU A 275 0.66 21.96 15.03
C LEU A 275 0.46 22.90 13.81
N THR A 276 1.55 23.49 13.31
CA THR A 276 1.54 24.41 12.16
C THR A 276 2.31 23.83 10.97
N SER A 277 1.93 24.21 9.74
CA SER A 277 2.64 23.77 8.54
C SER A 277 3.87 24.63 8.25
N LEU A 278 4.80 24.13 7.43
CA LEU A 278 5.93 24.93 6.93
C LEU A 278 5.45 26.13 6.10
N LYS A 279 4.31 26.00 5.41
CA LYS A 279 3.72 27.10 4.64
C LYS A 279 3.19 28.20 5.56
N ASP A 280 2.48 27.83 6.62
CA ASP A 280 1.97 28.78 7.60
C ASP A 280 3.13 29.49 8.32
N TYR A 281 4.19 28.74 8.66
CA TYR A 281 5.43 29.33 9.18
C TYR A 281 5.96 30.43 8.26
N ILE A 282 6.07 30.16 6.95
CA ILE A 282 6.54 31.13 5.95
C ILE A 282 5.65 32.37 5.90
N THR A 283 4.33 32.21 5.94
CA THR A 283 3.41 33.36 5.95
C THR A 283 3.56 34.23 7.20
N CYS A 284 4.00 33.62 8.31
CA CYS A 284 4.25 34.30 9.59
C CYS A 284 5.71 34.79 9.75
N MET A 285 6.56 34.62 8.73
CA MET A 285 7.95 35.08 8.75
C MET A 285 8.00 36.61 8.65
N PRO A 286 8.78 37.29 9.51
CA PRO A 286 9.09 38.70 9.32
C PRO A 286 9.79 38.94 7.98
N GLU A 287 9.56 40.09 7.33
CA GLU A 287 10.16 40.42 6.02
C GLU A 287 11.68 40.27 5.98
N LYS A 288 12.35 40.56 7.09
CA LYS A 288 13.82 40.44 7.18
C LYS A 288 14.28 38.98 7.28
N GLN A 289 13.41 38.03 7.60
CA GLN A 289 13.74 36.61 7.72
C GLN A 289 13.76 35.93 6.35
N LYS A 290 14.90 35.34 5.99
CA LYS A 290 15.12 34.70 4.68
C LYS A 290 15.18 33.18 4.75
N GLU A 291 15.25 32.62 5.94
CA GLU A 291 15.50 31.19 6.19
C GLU A 291 14.49 30.67 7.21
N ILE A 292 14.19 29.37 7.15
CA ILE A 292 13.37 28.65 8.12
C ILE A 292 14.29 28.16 9.22
N TYR A 293 14.12 28.68 10.43
CA TYR A 293 14.91 28.27 11.59
C TYR A 293 14.23 27.12 12.31
N TYR A 294 14.96 26.05 12.59
CA TYR A 294 14.47 24.90 13.34
C TYR A 294 15.48 24.46 14.40
N ILE A 295 14.99 23.72 15.40
CA ILE A 295 15.79 23.01 16.38
C ILE A 295 15.21 21.61 16.57
N ILE A 296 16.08 20.65 16.86
CA ILE A 296 15.72 19.30 17.22
C ILE A 296 15.99 19.19 18.71
N GLY A 297 14.98 18.81 19.48
CA GLY A 297 15.05 18.81 20.93
C GLY A 297 13.68 19.06 21.56
N GLU A 298 13.64 19.12 22.88
CA GLU A 298 12.38 19.03 23.62
C GLU A 298 11.58 20.34 23.73
N ASN A 299 12.16 21.56 23.53
CA ASN A 299 11.48 22.82 23.96
C ASN A 299 11.29 24.05 23.02
N LEU A 300 11.71 24.11 21.73
CA LEU A 300 11.39 25.24 20.80
C LEU A 300 11.29 24.71 19.36
N LEU A 301 10.53 25.32 18.42
CA LEU A 301 10.14 24.75 17.10
C LEU A 301 10.49 23.27 16.88
N LEU A 302 9.58 22.43 17.33
CA LEU A 302 9.92 21.15 17.92
C LEU A 302 9.88 20.04 16.90
N MET A 303 11.04 19.78 16.33
CA MET A 303 11.33 18.46 15.79
C MET A 303 11.69 17.56 16.97
N THR A 304 10.68 16.94 17.55
CA THR A 304 10.83 16.06 18.74
C THR A 304 11.06 14.61 18.36
N ASP A 305 10.68 14.19 17.16
CA ASP A 305 10.85 12.80 16.77
C ASP A 305 12.29 12.58 16.27
N PRO A 306 12.94 11.46 16.64
CA PRO A 306 14.26 11.12 16.10
C PRO A 306 14.30 11.07 14.56
N ILE A 307 13.18 10.74 13.92
CA ILE A 307 13.06 10.70 12.45
C ILE A 307 13.11 12.10 11.80
N ASP A 308 12.87 13.17 12.56
CA ASP A 308 12.96 14.53 12.04
C ASP A 308 14.38 14.89 11.61
N GLU A 309 15.40 14.36 12.30
CA GLU A 309 16.81 14.53 11.91
C GLU A 309 17.07 13.99 10.49
N TYR A 310 16.56 12.78 10.22
CA TYR A 310 16.63 12.16 8.89
C TYR A 310 15.81 12.94 7.85
N THR A 311 14.69 13.52 8.26
CA THR A 311 13.81 14.32 7.40
C THR A 311 14.50 15.60 6.94
N VAL A 312 15.04 16.41 7.87
CA VAL A 312 15.72 17.67 7.54
C VAL A 312 17.08 17.48 6.88
N SER A 313 17.73 16.32 7.06
CA SER A 313 18.95 16.00 6.32
C SER A 313 18.72 16.00 4.79
N GLN A 314 17.51 15.62 4.38
CA GLN A 314 17.10 15.53 2.97
C GLN A 314 16.29 16.75 2.50
N LEU A 315 15.49 17.36 3.38
CA LEU A 315 14.71 18.56 3.10
C LEU A 315 15.53 19.83 3.41
N LYS A 316 16.47 20.18 2.53
CA LYS A 316 17.37 21.33 2.72
C LYS A 316 16.69 22.70 2.48
N GLU A 317 15.63 22.71 1.70
CA GLU A 317 14.87 23.92 1.38
C GLU A 317 13.37 23.61 1.23
N TYR A 318 12.54 24.61 1.45
CA TYR A 318 11.10 24.56 1.24
C TYR A 318 10.61 25.94 0.77
N ASP A 319 9.86 25.97 -0.33
CA ASP A 319 9.32 27.20 -0.95
C ASP A 319 10.38 28.32 -1.12
N GLY A 320 11.56 27.93 -1.61
CA GLY A 320 12.71 28.83 -1.84
C GLY A 320 13.43 29.32 -0.59
N LYS A 321 13.07 28.83 0.61
CA LYS A 321 13.71 29.15 1.88
C LYS A 321 14.53 27.97 2.37
N LYS A 322 15.80 28.22 2.75
CA LYS A 322 16.66 27.18 3.33
C LYS A 322 16.22 26.85 4.76
N LEU A 323 16.32 25.58 5.14
CA LEU A 323 16.17 25.14 6.52
C LEU A 323 17.52 25.25 7.24
N VAL A 324 17.55 25.97 8.36
CA VAL A 324 18.76 26.25 9.13
C VAL A 324 18.61 25.77 10.56
N TYR A 325 19.52 24.89 10.95
CA TYR A 325 19.59 24.33 12.30
C TYR A 325 20.28 25.33 13.25
N ILE A 326 19.56 25.83 14.25
CA ILE A 326 20.06 26.94 15.08
C ILE A 326 21.17 26.56 16.07
N THR A 327 21.35 25.27 16.38
CA THR A 327 22.43 24.80 17.26
C THR A 327 23.73 24.56 16.50
N LYS A 328 23.69 24.58 15.16
CA LYS A 328 24.87 24.45 14.31
C LYS A 328 25.69 25.74 14.34
N GLU A 329 27.00 25.62 14.17
CA GLU A 329 27.88 26.78 14.04
C GLU A 329 27.56 27.61 12.78
N GLY A 330 27.94 28.90 12.79
CA GLY A 330 27.77 29.78 11.63
C GLY A 330 26.35 30.32 11.40
N LEU A 331 25.44 30.22 12.39
CA LEU A 331 24.12 30.85 12.33
C LEU A 331 24.24 32.37 12.17
N GLU A 332 23.87 32.90 11.00
CA GLU A 332 23.78 34.34 10.74
C GLU A 332 22.37 34.86 11.08
N ILE A 333 22.25 35.54 12.23
CA ILE A 333 20.99 36.21 12.63
C ILE A 333 20.96 37.67 12.13
N ASP A 334 22.14 38.29 12.04
CA ASP A 334 22.31 39.70 11.66
C ASP A 334 21.98 39.92 10.18
N LYS A 335 20.96 40.74 9.92
CA LYS A 335 20.40 40.92 8.58
C LYS A 335 20.89 42.20 7.91
N ASP A 336 21.23 43.23 8.70
CA ASP A 336 21.56 44.56 8.19
C ASP A 336 23.05 44.92 8.37
N LYS A 337 23.60 45.75 7.48
CA LYS A 337 25.02 46.13 7.46
C LYS A 337 25.51 46.72 8.80
N LYS A 338 24.62 47.43 9.52
CA LYS A 338 24.93 48.06 10.80
C LYS A 338 25.15 47.02 11.91
N GLU A 339 24.25 46.04 12.02
CA GLU A 339 24.36 44.92 12.96
C GLU A 339 25.63 44.11 12.68
N LYS A 340 25.88 43.76 11.41
CA LYS A 340 27.11 43.06 11.01
C LYS A 340 28.39 43.84 11.35
N LYS A 341 28.35 45.18 11.37
CA LYS A 341 29.50 46.01 11.75
C LYS A 341 29.71 46.01 13.27
N LEU A 342 28.65 46.24 14.05
CA LEU A 342 28.66 46.14 15.52
C LEU A 342 29.19 44.77 15.96
N ARG A 343 28.73 43.71 15.27
CA ARG A 343 29.17 42.34 15.51
C ARG A 343 30.66 42.15 15.33
N LYS A 344 31.24 42.70 14.25
CA LYS A 344 32.70 42.65 14.02
C LYS A 344 33.48 43.41 15.09
N GLU A 345 32.94 44.52 15.58
CA GLU A 345 33.56 45.30 16.66
C GLU A 345 33.51 44.55 18.00
N GLU A 346 32.39 43.89 18.33
CA GLU A 346 32.28 43.01 19.49
C GLU A 346 33.24 41.82 19.44
N ILE A 347 33.30 41.13 18.29
CA ILE A 347 34.23 40.00 18.10
C ILE A 347 35.67 40.46 18.35
N ARG A 348 36.06 41.63 17.83
CA ARG A 348 37.41 42.20 18.07
C ARG A 348 37.65 42.53 19.54
N LYS A 349 36.65 43.04 20.25
CA LYS A 349 36.76 43.40 21.67
C LYS A 349 37.05 42.18 22.54
N TYR A 350 36.47 41.02 22.22
CA TYR A 350 36.61 39.79 23.00
C TYR A 350 37.61 38.79 22.42
N ASP A 351 38.33 39.13 21.34
CA ASP A 351 39.29 38.23 20.67
C ASP A 351 40.37 37.68 21.62
N TYR A 352 40.92 38.54 22.49
CA TYR A 352 41.89 38.11 23.50
C TYR A 352 41.29 37.11 24.50
N LEU A 353 40.07 37.36 24.97
CA LEU A 353 39.37 36.46 25.90
C LEU A 353 39.07 35.11 25.25
N CYS A 354 38.61 35.11 23.99
CA CYS A 354 38.37 33.87 23.24
C CYS A 354 39.65 33.04 23.08
N LYS A 355 40.79 33.67 22.80
CA LYS A 355 42.10 32.98 22.71
C LYS A 355 42.52 32.34 24.03
N GLN A 356 42.37 33.06 25.15
CA GLN A 356 42.70 32.53 26.48
C GLN A 356 41.81 31.34 26.86
N ILE A 357 40.51 31.41 26.57
CA ILE A 357 39.59 30.29 26.83
C ILE A 357 39.95 29.08 25.94
N LYS A 358 40.29 29.31 24.66
CA LYS A 358 40.75 28.27 23.74
C LYS A 358 42.04 27.59 24.22
N GLU A 359 43.00 28.34 24.78
CA GLU A 359 44.22 27.76 25.36
C GLU A 359 43.92 26.85 26.57
N ILE A 360 42.89 27.16 27.35
CA ILE A 360 42.50 26.38 28.53
C ILE A 360 41.70 25.13 28.15
N LEU A 361 40.73 25.27 27.25
CA LEU A 361 39.76 24.21 26.92
C LEU A 361 40.17 23.36 25.71
N GLY A 362 41.03 23.87 24.83
CA GLY A 362 41.41 23.22 23.57
C GLY A 362 40.42 23.42 22.42
N ASP A 363 39.18 23.82 22.71
CA ASP A 363 38.11 24.01 21.72
C ASP A 363 38.06 25.42 21.13
N ASP A 364 37.47 25.54 19.93
CA ASP A 364 37.25 26.84 19.27
C ASP A 364 36.20 27.69 20.01
N VAL A 365 36.56 28.92 20.35
CA VAL A 365 35.71 29.86 21.08
C VAL A 365 35.36 31.06 20.19
N LEU A 366 34.06 31.24 19.94
CA LEU A 366 33.54 32.32 19.11
C LEU A 366 32.52 33.14 19.88
N VAL A 367 32.56 34.46 19.70
CA VAL A 367 31.48 35.32 20.18
C VAL A 367 30.29 35.09 19.25
N SER A 368 29.11 34.80 19.80
CA SER A 368 27.83 34.71 19.06
C SER A 368 26.75 35.65 19.65
N ASN A 369 25.82 36.15 18.83
CA ASN A 369 24.65 36.93 19.28
C ASN A 369 23.38 36.08 19.37
N ARG A 370 23.50 34.76 19.19
CA ARG A 370 22.38 33.81 19.32
C ARG A 370 21.90 33.62 20.77
N ILE A 371 22.73 34.02 21.73
CA ILE A 371 22.48 33.89 23.16
C ILE A 371 22.05 35.24 23.74
N SER A 372 21.04 35.24 24.60
CA SER A 372 20.53 36.44 25.28
C SER A 372 20.94 36.48 26.75
N VAL A 373 20.55 35.47 27.53
CA VAL A 373 20.76 35.41 28.99
C VAL A 373 21.93 34.51 29.37
N SER A 374 22.17 33.44 28.60
CA SER A 374 23.27 32.50 28.89
C SER A 374 24.63 33.16 28.61
N PRO A 375 25.64 32.97 29.48
CA PRO A 375 26.99 33.51 29.24
C PRO A 375 27.72 32.82 28.09
N CYS A 376 27.43 31.54 27.83
CA CYS A 376 28.00 30.77 26.72
C CYS A 376 27.04 29.63 26.30
N VAL A 377 27.31 29.00 25.15
CA VAL A 377 26.58 27.82 24.66
C VAL A 377 27.51 26.96 23.82
N LEU A 378 27.40 25.64 23.93
CA LEU A 378 28.08 24.69 23.06
C LEU A 378 27.28 24.51 21.76
N VAL A 379 27.97 24.47 20.63
CA VAL A 379 27.38 24.34 19.30
C VAL A 379 28.01 23.18 18.55
N THR A 380 27.25 22.58 17.63
CA THR A 380 27.78 21.51 16.77
C THR A 380 28.52 22.10 15.57
N GLY A 381 29.65 21.49 15.20
CA GLY A 381 30.46 21.90 14.05
C GLY A 381 29.77 21.73 12.70
N GLN A 382 30.36 22.27 11.63
CA GLN A 382 29.73 22.34 10.31
C GLN A 382 29.62 21.00 9.58
N TYR A 383 30.29 19.95 10.04
CA TYR A 383 30.45 18.68 9.32
C TYR A 383 29.96 17.49 10.12
#